data_AF-A0A7N2R359-F1
#
_entry.id   AF-A0A7N2R359-F1
#
_cell.length_a   1.000
_cell.length_b   1.000
_cell.length_c   1.000
_cell.angle_alpha   90.00
_cell.angle_beta   90.00
_cell.angle_gamma   90.00
#
_symmetry.space_group_name_H-M   'P 1'
#
loop_
_entity.id
_entity.type
_entity.pdbx_description
1 polymer ?
#
loop_
_entity_poly.entity_id
_entity_poly.type
_entity_poly.pdbx_seq_one_letter_code
_entity_poly.pdbx_strand_id
1 'polypeptide(L)'
;METRTSSSGAESEVHKVDNYLGWIVQVKTYLIAQDLWDIVEATDEGPNQEDDEAAFKAWSRKNAMALHVILISCPQRICHVISLIDSAKIAWETLKAICNIPKSHYVGISLSLSTARAYTFYTPNRPKV
;
A
#
# COMPACT_ATOMS: atom_id res chain seq x y z
N MET A 1 51.04 5.48 -11.69
CA MET A 1 49.99 5.63 -10.66
C MET A 1 48.68 5.50 -11.38
N GLU A 2 48.11 4.29 -11.41
CA GLU A 2 46.93 3.97 -12.21
C GLU A 2 45.67 4.46 -11.49
N THR A 3 44.99 5.46 -12.04
CA THR A 3 43.64 5.83 -11.62
C THR A 3 42.65 4.88 -12.29
N ARG A 4 42.24 3.82 -11.58
CA ARG A 4 41.06 3.04 -11.95
C ARG A 4 39.82 3.86 -11.63
N THR A 5 39.31 4.56 -12.63
CA THR A 5 37.94 5.05 -12.64
C THR A 5 37.03 3.81 -12.66
N SER A 6 36.55 3.42 -11.48
CA SER A 6 35.55 2.36 -11.33
C SER A 6 34.21 2.90 -11.84
N SER A 7 33.97 2.71 -13.13
CA SER A 7 32.64 2.80 -13.71
C SER A 7 31.88 1.54 -13.32
N SER A 8 31.04 1.64 -12.31
CA SER A 8 29.94 0.69 -12.06
C SER A 8 28.66 1.48 -11.89
N GLY A 9 28.31 2.19 -12.96
CA GLY A 9 27.02 2.83 -13.13
C GLY A 9 26.42 2.38 -14.46
N ALA A 10 25.88 1.16 -14.50
CA ALA A 10 24.92 0.78 -15.55
C ALA A 10 24.15 -0.47 -15.13
N GLU A 11 22.83 -0.30 -15.06
CA GLU A 11 21.82 -1.24 -15.54
C GLU A 11 21.65 -2.54 -14.72
N SER A 12 20.57 -2.68 -13.94
CA SER A 12 19.23 -2.83 -14.52
C SER A 12 18.17 -2.04 -13.75
N GLU A 13 17.92 -0.81 -14.18
CA GLU A 13 16.73 -0.04 -13.78
C GLU A 13 15.56 -0.23 -14.78
N VAL A 14 15.71 -1.12 -15.76
CA VAL A 14 14.79 -1.27 -16.89
C VAL A 14 13.49 -2.01 -16.52
N HIS A 15 13.42 -2.74 -15.40
CA HIS A 15 12.23 -3.51 -15.02
C HIS A 15 11.38 -2.94 -13.88
N LYS A 16 11.48 -1.65 -13.52
CA LYS A 16 10.71 -1.16 -12.35
C LYS A 16 9.17 -1.17 -12.53
N VAL A 17 8.65 -1.20 -13.77
CA VAL A 17 7.19 -1.33 -14.05
C VAL A 17 6.81 -2.79 -14.32
N ASP A 18 7.62 -3.53 -15.07
CA ASP A 18 7.39 -4.96 -15.32
C ASP A 18 7.45 -5.79 -14.03
N ASN A 19 8.33 -5.40 -13.10
CA ASN A 19 8.41 -5.99 -11.77
C ASN A 19 7.15 -5.71 -10.96
N TYR A 20 6.42 -4.62 -11.25
CA TYR A 20 5.18 -4.28 -10.56
C TYR A 20 4.00 -5.14 -11.04
N LEU A 21 3.86 -5.33 -12.36
CA LEU A 21 2.83 -6.22 -12.91
C LEU A 21 3.04 -7.68 -12.48
N GLY A 22 4.29 -8.16 -12.48
CA GLY A 22 4.60 -9.48 -11.92
C GLY A 22 4.27 -9.56 -10.43
N TRP A 23 4.60 -8.50 -9.69
CA TRP A 23 4.34 -8.43 -8.25
C TRP A 23 2.84 -8.41 -7.90
N ILE A 24 2.01 -7.61 -8.57
CA ILE A 24 0.57 -7.55 -8.28
C ILE A 24 -0.12 -8.90 -8.56
N VAL A 25 0.36 -9.63 -9.57
CA VAL A 25 -0.09 -11.00 -9.85
C VAL A 25 0.29 -11.95 -8.71
N GLN A 26 1.50 -11.82 -8.15
CA GLN A 26 1.92 -12.62 -6.99
C GLN A 26 1.04 -12.33 -5.77
N VAL A 27 0.80 -11.06 -5.43
CA VAL A 27 -0.07 -10.70 -4.28
C VAL A 27 -1.48 -11.22 -4.48
N LYS A 28 -2.06 -11.06 -5.67
CA LYS A 28 -3.38 -11.62 -6.00
C LYS A 28 -3.41 -13.13 -5.83
N THR A 29 -2.37 -13.83 -6.28
CA THR A 29 -2.28 -15.29 -6.16
C THR A 29 -2.22 -15.72 -4.69
N TYR A 30 -1.46 -15.02 -3.85
CA TYR A 30 -1.42 -15.29 -2.40
C TYR A 30 -2.76 -15.05 -1.71
N LEU A 31 -3.47 -13.97 -2.07
CA LEU A 31 -4.80 -13.68 -1.53
C LEU A 31 -5.82 -14.75 -1.92
N ILE A 32 -5.79 -15.22 -3.17
CA ILE A 32 -6.65 -16.31 -3.65
C ILE A 32 -6.34 -17.61 -2.90
N ALA A 33 -5.05 -17.96 -2.77
CA ALA A 33 -4.63 -19.19 -2.10
C ALA A 33 -5.04 -19.25 -0.62
N GLN A 34 -5.24 -18.09 0.02
CA GLN A 34 -5.66 -17.99 1.42
C GLN A 34 -7.15 -17.71 1.60
N ASP A 35 -7.97 -17.73 0.54
CA ASP A 35 -9.40 -17.41 0.61
C ASP A 35 -9.67 -15.98 1.15
N LEU A 36 -8.82 -15.04 0.72
CA LEU A 36 -8.83 -13.63 1.13
C LEU A 36 -9.18 -12.67 -0.01
N TRP A 37 -9.20 -13.16 -1.25
CA TRP A 37 -9.47 -12.33 -2.42
C TRP A 37 -10.85 -11.65 -2.35
N ASP A 38 -11.86 -12.37 -1.87
CA ASP A 38 -13.21 -11.84 -1.73
C ASP A 38 -13.27 -10.63 -0.80
N ILE A 39 -12.36 -10.51 0.17
CA ILE A 39 -12.32 -9.35 1.07
C ILE A 39 -11.84 -8.09 0.37
N VAL A 40 -10.93 -8.22 -0.60
CA VAL A 40 -10.38 -7.08 -1.33
C VAL A 40 -11.22 -6.69 -2.53
N GLU A 41 -11.98 -7.64 -3.10
CA GLU A 41 -12.89 -7.40 -4.24
C GLU A 41 -14.34 -7.13 -3.83
N ALA A 42 -14.73 -7.43 -2.58
CA ALA A 42 -16.08 -7.20 -2.08
C ALA A 42 -16.57 -5.77 -2.39
N THR A 43 -17.78 -5.67 -2.95
CA THR A 43 -18.43 -4.40 -3.25
C THR A 43 -18.83 -3.65 -1.98
N ASP A 44 -19.15 -4.38 -0.91
CA ASP A 44 -19.68 -3.84 0.35
C ASP A 44 -18.66 -3.85 1.49
N GLU A 45 -18.82 -2.95 2.46
CA GLU A 45 -17.96 -2.82 3.65
C GLU A 45 -18.30 -3.90 4.70
N GLY A 46 -18.15 -5.18 4.34
CA GLY A 46 -18.38 -6.28 5.27
C GLY A 46 -19.80 -6.32 5.88
N PRO A 47 -20.08 -7.29 6.77
CA PRO A 47 -21.33 -7.31 7.52
C PRO A 47 -21.32 -6.24 8.63
N ASN A 48 -22.48 -5.65 8.93
CA ASN A 48 -22.59 -4.72 10.07
C ASN A 48 -22.38 -5.47 11.40
N GLN A 49 -21.62 -4.87 12.31
CA GLN A 49 -21.38 -5.43 13.63
C GLN A 49 -22.67 -5.61 14.45
N GLU A 50 -23.65 -4.71 14.28
CA GLU A 50 -24.92 -4.74 15.01
C GLU A 50 -25.85 -5.88 14.55
N ASP A 51 -25.75 -6.29 13.29
CA ASP A 51 -26.61 -7.32 12.69
C ASP A 51 -26.09 -8.73 12.99
N ASP A 52 -24.76 -8.94 12.95
CA ASP A 52 -24.12 -10.21 13.26
C ASP A 52 -22.66 -10.02 13.72
N GLU A 53 -22.46 -9.99 15.04
CA GLU A 53 -21.14 -9.82 15.66
C GLU A 53 -20.16 -10.96 15.28
N ALA A 54 -20.66 -12.19 15.13
CA ALA A 54 -19.82 -13.34 14.81
C ALA A 54 -19.32 -13.26 13.35
N ALA A 55 -20.20 -12.89 12.42
CA ALA A 55 -19.84 -12.65 11.03
C ALA A 55 -18.89 -11.44 10.90
N PHE A 56 -19.14 -10.34 11.60
CA PHE A 56 -18.24 -9.18 11.62
C PHE A 56 -16.85 -9.52 12.13
N LYS A 57 -16.75 -10.29 13.22
CA LYS A 57 -15.46 -10.72 13.77
C LYS A 57 -14.70 -11.65 12.81
N ALA A 58 -15.40 -12.56 12.14
CA ALA A 58 -14.81 -13.44 11.13
C ALA A 58 -14.30 -12.64 9.92
N TRP A 59 -15.11 -11.71 9.43
CA TRP A 59 -14.74 -10.79 8.34
C TRP A 59 -13.54 -9.91 8.72
N SER A 60 -13.57 -9.29 9.90
CA SER A 60 -12.51 -8.42 10.41
C SER A 60 -11.16 -9.14 10.49
N ARG A 61 -11.16 -10.42 10.91
CA ARG A 61 -9.96 -11.26 10.89
C ARG A 61 -9.45 -11.49 9.47
N LYS A 62 -10.32 -11.85 8.53
CA LYS A 62 -9.92 -12.01 7.12
C LYS A 62 -9.41 -10.71 6.52
N ASN A 63 -10.02 -9.57 6.83
CA ASN A 63 -9.54 -8.24 6.43
C ASN A 63 -8.14 -7.94 6.98
N ALA A 64 -7.88 -8.20 8.26
CA ALA A 64 -6.55 -8.02 8.84
C ALA A 64 -5.50 -8.94 8.18
N MET A 65 -5.84 -10.20 7.89
CA MET A 65 -4.93 -11.11 7.18
C MET A 65 -4.66 -10.64 5.75
N ALA A 66 -5.68 -10.20 5.02
CA ALA A 66 -5.54 -9.68 3.67
C ALA A 66 -4.63 -8.44 3.64
N LEU A 67 -4.86 -7.51 4.58
CA LEU A 67 -4.03 -6.32 4.75
C LEU A 67 -2.56 -6.69 5.04
N HIS A 68 -2.35 -7.68 5.92
CA HIS A 68 -1.00 -8.17 6.22
C HIS A 68 -0.31 -8.72 4.96
N VAL A 69 -0.99 -9.56 4.16
CA VAL A 69 -0.45 -10.09 2.90
C VAL A 69 -0.07 -8.98 1.93
N ILE A 70 -0.91 -7.96 1.79
CA ILE A 70 -0.62 -6.79 0.93
C ILE A 70 0.62 -6.06 1.46
N LEU A 71 0.70 -5.80 2.76
CA LEU A 71 1.80 -5.04 3.38
C LEU A 71 3.14 -5.73 3.27
N ILE A 72 3.23 -7.02 3.61
CA ILE A 72 4.50 -7.79 3.57
C ILE A 72 4.99 -8.00 2.14
N SER A 73 4.08 -7.97 1.18
CA SER A 73 4.43 -8.11 -0.21
C SER A 73 4.96 -6.80 -0.79
N CYS A 74 4.50 -5.64 -0.29
CA CYS A 74 4.88 -4.34 -0.85
C CYS A 74 6.36 -3.99 -0.65
N PRO A 75 7.00 -3.30 -1.62
CA PRO A 75 8.26 -2.60 -1.39
C PRO A 75 8.11 -1.52 -0.30
N GLN A 76 9.13 -1.30 0.55
CA GLN A 76 9.08 -0.37 1.71
C GLN A 76 8.40 0.98 1.42
N ARG A 77 8.66 1.56 0.24
CA ARG A 77 8.13 2.89 -0.13
C ARG A 77 6.60 2.90 -0.30
N ILE A 78 6.02 1.81 -0.79
CA ILE A 78 4.57 1.64 -0.94
C ILE A 78 3.95 1.28 0.41
N CYS A 79 4.64 0.44 1.20
CA CYS A 79 4.20 0.06 2.56
C CYS A 79 3.84 1.28 3.41
N HIS A 80 4.60 2.38 3.35
CA HIS A 80 4.31 3.58 4.15
C HIS A 80 2.98 4.27 3.80
N VAL A 81 2.54 4.22 2.54
CA VAL A 81 1.27 4.83 2.12
C VAL A 81 0.10 3.97 2.57
N ILE A 82 0.23 2.65 2.44
CA ILE A 82 -0.84 1.71 2.77
C ILE A 82 -0.86 1.29 4.26
N SER A 83 0.21 1.54 5.03
CA SER A 83 0.29 1.16 6.46
C SER A 83 -0.66 1.95 7.37
N LEU A 84 -1.27 3.02 6.87
CA LEU A 84 -2.26 3.82 7.58
C LEU A 84 -3.70 3.41 7.26
N ILE A 85 -3.88 2.39 6.43
CA ILE A 85 -5.18 1.94 5.94
C ILE A 85 -5.57 0.65 6.66
N ASP A 86 -6.69 0.67 7.37
CA ASP A 86 -7.17 -0.49 8.13
C ASP A 86 -8.06 -1.45 7.29
N SER A 87 -8.42 -1.04 6.07
CA SER A 87 -9.20 -1.83 5.12
C SER A 87 -8.30 -2.40 4.03
N ALA A 88 -8.28 -3.73 3.90
CA ALA A 88 -7.53 -4.41 2.86
C ALA A 88 -8.01 -4.01 1.45
N LYS A 89 -9.32 -3.77 1.28
CA LYS A 89 -9.90 -3.26 0.04
C LYS A 89 -9.34 -1.88 -0.31
N ILE A 90 -9.38 -0.92 0.62
CA ILE A 90 -8.87 0.43 0.37
C ILE A 90 -7.35 0.38 0.11
N ALA A 91 -6.61 -0.47 0.81
CA ALA A 91 -5.19 -0.68 0.57
C ALA A 91 -4.93 -1.23 -0.85
N TRP A 92 -5.72 -2.20 -1.29
CA TRP A 92 -5.65 -2.78 -2.63
C TRP A 92 -6.01 -1.78 -3.75
N GLU A 93 -7.04 -0.95 -3.56
CA GLU A 93 -7.42 0.07 -4.53
C GLU A 93 -6.37 1.20 -4.60
N THR A 94 -5.84 1.62 -3.44
CA THR A 94 -4.72 2.57 -3.38
C THR A 94 -3.50 2.02 -4.11
N LEU A 95 -3.23 0.74 -3.94
CA LEU A 95 -2.16 0.05 -4.64
C LEU A 95 -2.36 0.09 -6.15
N LYS A 96 -3.54 -0.26 -6.66
CA LYS A 96 -3.88 -0.16 -8.10
C LYS A 96 -3.70 1.25 -8.65
N ALA A 97 -4.15 2.26 -7.92
CA ALA A 97 -3.94 3.66 -8.29
C ALA A 97 -2.44 3.99 -8.39
N ILE A 98 -1.63 3.46 -7.45
CA ILE A 98 -0.16 3.55 -7.46
C ILE A 98 0.52 2.63 -8.49
N CYS A 99 -0.22 1.82 -9.24
CA CYS A 99 0.31 1.16 -10.44
C CYS A 99 0.05 2.01 -11.68
N ASN A 100 -1.11 2.66 -11.70
CA ASN A 100 -1.66 3.29 -12.89
C ASN A 100 -1.15 4.71 -13.12
N ILE A 101 -0.54 5.37 -12.12
CA ILE A 101 0.05 6.70 -12.30
C ILE A 101 1.42 6.58 -13.02
N PRO A 102 1.69 7.41 -14.05
CA PRO A 102 3.02 7.50 -14.65
C PRO A 102 4.07 7.95 -13.61
N LYS A 103 5.30 7.38 -13.68
CA LYS A 103 6.34 7.59 -12.66
C LYS A 103 6.63 9.05 -12.29
N SER A 104 6.45 9.99 -13.24
CA SER A 104 6.68 11.43 -13.03
C SER A 104 5.79 12.04 -11.94
N HIS A 105 4.61 11.47 -11.66
CA HIS A 105 3.65 11.99 -10.67
C HIS A 105 3.80 11.38 -9.26
N TYR A 106 4.47 10.24 -9.09
CA TYR A 106 4.66 9.63 -7.75
C TYR A 106 5.53 10.48 -6.82
N VAL A 107 6.57 11.11 -7.37
CA VAL A 107 7.48 11.96 -6.59
C VAL A 107 6.73 13.14 -5.98
N GLY A 108 5.75 13.69 -6.70
CA GLY A 108 4.90 14.79 -6.23
C GLY A 108 3.98 14.39 -5.08
N ILE A 109 3.30 13.24 -5.19
CA ILE A 109 2.36 12.74 -4.16
C ILE A 109 3.09 12.37 -2.87
N SER A 110 4.26 11.74 -2.98
CA SER A 110 5.09 11.41 -1.81
C SER A 110 5.54 12.67 -1.07
N LEU A 111 5.87 13.74 -1.80
CA LEU A 111 6.28 15.01 -1.20
C LEU A 111 5.10 15.69 -0.53
N SER A 112 3.93 15.77 -1.20
CA SER A 112 2.73 16.40 -0.64
C SER A 112 2.19 15.69 0.60
N LEU A 113 2.21 14.35 0.64
CA LEU A 113 1.81 13.58 1.83
C LEU A 113 2.80 13.76 3.00
N SER A 114 4.11 13.82 2.70
CA SER A 114 5.13 14.09 3.71
C SER A 114 4.98 15.50 4.29
N THR A 115 4.67 16.49 3.45
CA THR A 115 4.38 17.87 3.86
C THR A 115 3.08 17.97 4.66
N ALA A 116 1.99 17.33 4.20
CA ALA A 116 0.71 17.31 4.92
C ALA A 116 0.87 16.71 6.33
N ARG A 117 1.66 15.64 6.46
CA ARG A 117 2.03 15.05 7.75
C ARG A 117 2.77 16.05 8.63
N ALA A 118 3.79 16.73 8.11
CA ALA A 118 4.49 17.79 8.85
C ALA A 118 3.55 18.92 9.32
N TYR A 119 2.56 19.30 8.51
CA TYR A 119 1.55 20.28 8.90
C TYR A 119 0.62 19.80 10.02
N THR A 120 0.18 18.54 10.01
CA THR A 120 -0.64 17.98 11.10
C THR A 120 0.12 17.88 12.43
N PHE A 121 1.44 17.68 12.39
CA PHE A 121 2.29 17.70 13.59
C PHE A 121 2.70 19.12 14.03
N TYR A 122 2.59 20.11 13.14
CA TYR A 122 2.96 21.50 13.37
C TYR A 122 1.74 22.45 13.38
N THR A 123 0.59 22.02 13.88
CA THR A 123 -0.43 22.99 14.32
C THR A 123 -0.06 23.44 15.74
N PRO A 124 0.43 24.67 15.95
CA PRO A 124 0.67 25.15 17.30
C PRO A 124 -0.69 25.25 17.98
N ASN A 125 -0.76 24.68 19.19
CA ASN A 125 -1.90 24.72 20.10
C ASN A 125 -2.74 25.98 19.92
N ARG A 126 -3.99 25.81 19.47
CA ARG A 126 -5.01 26.86 19.54
C ARG A 126 -5.10 27.28 21.01
N PRO A 127 -4.90 28.57 21.38
CA PRO A 127 -5.02 28.98 22.77
C PRO A 127 -6.46 28.70 23.24
N LYS A 128 -6.59 28.04 24.39
CA LYS A 128 -7.86 27.93 25.11
C LYS A 128 -8.20 29.32 25.66
N VAL A 129 -9.47 29.70 25.46
CA VAL A 129 -10.19 30.92 25.86
C VAL A 129 -9.54 31.73 26.96
#